data_AF-A0A4Q3CDN2-F1
#
_entry.id   AF-A0A4Q3CDN2-F1
#
_cell.length_a   1.000
_cell.length_b   1.000
_cell.length_c   1.000
_cell.angle_alpha   90.00
_cell.angle_beta   90.00
_cell.angle_gamma   90.00
#
_symmetry.space_group_name_H-M   'P 1'
#
loop_
_entity.id
_entity.type
_entity.pdbx_description
1 polymer ?
#
loop_
_entity_poly.entity_id
_entity_poly.type
_entity_poly.pdbx_seq_one_letter_code
_entity_poly.pdbx_strand_id
1 'polypeptide(L)'
;PRHLDRNIALVGRVLAGMEALSALPRGTEALGVYKPDFPRPAIVAARLAADMPAPERPAFEVMKSDAPSFAEWVSARANRRDDFFIRPAGALDICNALPPARATK
;
A
#
# COMPACT_ATOMS: atom_id res chain seq x y z
N PRO A 1 -5.09 10.34 0.72
CA PRO A 1 -5.01 11.81 0.51
C PRO A 1 -4.96 12.50 1.88
N ARG A 2 -4.04 13.45 2.08
CA ARG A 2 -3.73 14.00 3.42
C ARG A 2 -4.81 14.92 4.00
N HIS A 3 -5.70 15.49 3.18
CA HIS A 3 -6.80 16.33 3.66
C HIS A 3 -7.86 15.55 4.47
N LEU A 4 -7.88 14.20 4.35
CA LEU A 4 -8.77 13.34 5.13
C LEU A 4 -8.16 12.91 6.48
N ASP A 5 -6.89 13.24 6.73
CA ASP A 5 -6.25 12.94 8.01
C ASP A 5 -7.07 13.55 9.15
N ARG A 6 -7.31 12.76 10.21
CA ARG A 6 -8.15 13.13 11.37
C ARG A 6 -9.65 13.35 11.08
N ASN A 7 -10.11 13.12 9.85
CA ASN A 7 -11.52 13.23 9.46
C ASN A 7 -12.18 11.86 9.18
N ILE A 8 -11.38 10.81 8.96
CA ILE A 8 -11.86 9.45 8.73
C ILE A 8 -11.14 8.45 9.63
N ALA A 9 -11.78 7.30 9.87
CA ALA A 9 -11.18 6.19 10.61
C ALA A 9 -10.26 5.37 9.68
N LEU A 10 -8.95 5.41 9.94
CA LEU A 10 -7.99 4.53 9.29
C LEU A 10 -7.80 3.26 10.13
N VAL A 11 -8.04 2.09 9.52
CA VAL A 11 -8.03 0.79 10.21
C VAL A 11 -6.99 -0.19 9.68
N GLY A 12 -6.23 0.18 8.64
CA GLY A 12 -5.23 -0.70 8.06
C GLY A 12 -4.58 -0.16 6.81
N ARG A 13 -3.74 -0.99 6.17
CA ARG A 13 -3.09 -0.74 4.90
C ARG A 13 -3.05 -2.00 4.05
N VAL A 14 -2.97 -1.83 2.73
CA VAL A 14 -2.79 -2.93 1.77
C VAL A 14 -1.33 -3.36 1.77
N LEU A 15 -1.05 -4.65 1.94
CA LEU A 15 0.31 -5.22 1.88
C LEU A 15 0.62 -5.90 0.53
N ALA A 16 -0.41 -6.41 -0.15
CA ALA A 16 -0.31 -7.08 -1.45
C ALA A 16 -1.62 -6.86 -2.23
N GLY A 17 -1.57 -6.96 -3.56
CA GLY A 17 -2.75 -6.83 -4.42
C GLY A 17 -3.17 -5.39 -4.73
N MET A 18 -2.31 -4.40 -4.51
CA MET A 18 -2.64 -2.99 -4.79
C MET A 18 -2.88 -2.75 -6.29
N GLU A 19 -2.20 -3.51 -7.15
CA GLU A 19 -2.38 -3.55 -8.59
C GLU A 19 -3.82 -3.93 -8.98
N ALA A 20 -4.41 -4.92 -8.30
CA ALA A 20 -5.79 -5.33 -8.54
C ALA A 20 -6.79 -4.23 -8.13
N LEU A 21 -6.54 -3.55 -7.01
CA LEU A 21 -7.36 -2.40 -6.57
C LEU A 21 -7.21 -1.19 -7.50
N SER A 22 -6.01 -0.95 -8.02
CA SER A 22 -5.69 0.21 -8.87
C SER A 22 -6.25 0.06 -10.28
N ALA A 23 -6.34 -1.18 -10.76
CA ALA A 23 -6.88 -1.53 -12.08
C ALA A 23 -8.41 -1.54 -12.15
N LEU A 24 -9.11 -1.36 -11.03
CA LEU A 24 -10.57 -1.30 -11.04
C LEU A 24 -11.06 -0.18 -11.98
N PRO A 25 -12.09 -0.46 -12.80
CA PRO A 25 -12.67 0.55 -13.67
C PRO A 25 -13.14 1.75 -12.84
N ARG A 26 -13.09 2.95 -13.42
CA ARG A 26 -13.59 4.16 -12.76
C ARG A 26 -15.06 4.36 -13.12
N GLY A 27 -15.88 4.70 -12.13
CA GLY A 27 -17.24 5.13 -12.38
C GLY A 27 -17.25 6.47 -13.11
N THR A 28 -18.24 6.66 -13.97
CA THR A 28 -18.34 7.80 -14.89
C THR A 28 -19.54 8.69 -14.61
N GLU A 29 -20.38 8.34 -13.62
CA GLU A 29 -21.51 9.15 -13.16
C GLU A 29 -21.08 10.13 -12.06
N ALA A 30 -22.04 10.94 -11.58
CA ALA A 30 -21.80 11.92 -10.52
C ALA A 30 -21.04 11.31 -9.33
N LEU A 31 -20.03 12.03 -8.84
CA LEU A 31 -19.13 11.60 -7.77
C LEU A 31 -18.35 10.29 -8.07
N GLY A 32 -18.21 9.91 -9.34
CA GLY A 32 -17.46 8.72 -9.75
C GLY A 32 -18.23 7.41 -9.51
N VAL A 33 -19.56 7.47 -9.44
CA VAL A 33 -20.42 6.29 -9.31
C VAL A 33 -20.45 5.52 -10.64
N TYR A 34 -20.56 4.19 -10.58
CA TYR A 34 -20.72 3.35 -11.77
C TYR A 34 -22.12 3.51 -12.38
N LYS A 35 -22.22 3.36 -13.71
CA LYS A 35 -23.51 3.32 -14.38
C LYS A 35 -24.36 2.12 -13.93
N PRO A 36 -25.70 2.21 -13.99
CA PRO A 36 -26.58 1.11 -13.60
C PRO A 36 -26.32 -0.21 -14.34
N ASP A 37 -26.00 -0.13 -15.63
CA ASP A 37 -25.71 -1.23 -16.54
C ASP A 37 -24.24 -1.70 -16.51
N PHE A 38 -23.40 -1.03 -15.70
CA PHE A 38 -21.99 -1.40 -15.57
C PHE A 38 -21.84 -2.68 -14.72
N PRO A 39 -21.06 -3.69 -15.17
CA PRO A 39 -20.74 -4.84 -14.34
C PRO A 39 -19.84 -4.39 -13.17
N ARG A 40 -20.45 -4.20 -12.00
CA ARG A 40 -19.76 -3.65 -10.82
C ARG A 40 -18.74 -4.66 -10.30
N PRO A 41 -17.48 -4.24 -10.06
CA PRO A 41 -16.55 -5.09 -9.35
C PRO A 41 -17.11 -5.42 -7.97
N ALA A 42 -17.16 -6.72 -7.64
CA ALA A 42 -17.72 -7.21 -6.40
C ALA A 42 -16.61 -7.78 -5.51
N ILE A 43 -16.74 -7.56 -4.20
CA ILE A 43 -15.99 -8.32 -3.20
C ILE A 43 -16.70 -9.67 -3.04
N VAL A 44 -16.17 -10.71 -3.68
CA VAL A 44 -16.80 -12.05 -3.71
C VAL A 44 -16.55 -12.86 -2.43
N ALA A 45 -15.48 -12.55 -1.70
CA ALA A 45 -15.14 -13.17 -0.43
C ALA A 45 -14.28 -12.23 0.41
N ALA A 46 -14.44 -12.29 1.72
CA ALA A 46 -13.57 -11.65 2.69
C ALA A 46 -13.36 -12.62 3.87
N ARG A 47 -12.12 -12.77 4.31
CA ARG A 47 -11.75 -13.64 5.43
C ARG A 47 -10.68 -12.96 6.28
N LEU A 48 -10.76 -13.12 7.59
CA LEU A 48 -9.64 -12.80 8.48
C LEU A 48 -8.66 -13.97 8.46
N ALA A 49 -7.37 -13.68 8.39
CA ALA A 49 -6.35 -14.72 8.37
C ALA A 49 -6.44 -15.65 9.60
N ALA A 50 -6.86 -15.12 10.76
CA ALA A 50 -7.08 -15.91 11.98
C ALA A 50 -8.15 -17.01 11.81
N ASP A 51 -9.15 -16.77 10.95
CA ASP A 51 -10.28 -17.67 10.71
C ASP A 51 -10.00 -18.65 9.56
N MET A 52 -8.86 -18.53 8.88
CA MET A 52 -8.47 -19.45 7.81
C MET A 52 -7.77 -20.70 8.37
N PRO A 53 -7.85 -21.86 7.70
CA PRO A 53 -7.01 -23.02 8.00
C PRO A 53 -5.53 -22.64 7.94
N ALA A 54 -4.74 -23.11 8.91
CA ALA A 54 -3.33 -22.71 9.04
C ALA A 54 -2.51 -22.82 7.73
N PRO A 55 -2.64 -23.88 6.91
CA PRO A 55 -1.91 -24.00 5.64
C PRO A 55 -2.31 -22.98 4.56
N GLU A 56 -3.49 -22.37 4.67
CA GLU A 56 -4.00 -21.39 3.71
C GLU A 56 -3.73 -19.94 4.13
N ARG A 57 -3.23 -19.71 5.36
CA ARG A 57 -3.04 -18.37 5.90
C ARG A 57 -1.91 -17.65 5.16
N PRO A 58 -2.18 -16.47 4.56
CA PRO A 58 -1.10 -15.67 4.02
C PRO A 58 -0.24 -15.13 5.17
N ALA A 59 1.07 -15.21 5.00
CA ALA A 59 2.04 -14.76 5.99
C ALA A 59 2.92 -13.63 5.42
N PHE A 60 3.15 -12.60 6.23
CA PHE A 60 3.92 -11.43 5.85
C PHE A 60 4.86 -11.02 6.97
N GLU A 61 6.05 -10.58 6.59
CA GLU A 61 6.99 -9.90 7.46
C GLU A 61 7.06 -8.43 7.06
N VAL A 62 7.12 -7.55 8.07
CA VAL A 62 7.27 -6.10 7.89
C VAL A 62 8.53 -5.66 8.61
N MET A 63 9.35 -4.87 7.91
CA MET A 63 10.53 -4.25 8.52
C MET A 63 10.12 -3.36 9.68
N LYS A 64 10.76 -3.56 10.84
CA LYS A 64 10.55 -2.72 12.02
C LYS A 64 11.01 -1.29 11.73
N SER A 65 10.10 -0.33 11.84
CA SER A 65 10.38 1.08 11.51
C SER A 65 11.17 1.85 12.57
N ASP A 66 11.36 1.25 13.75
CA ASP A 66 12.18 1.77 14.84
C ASP A 66 13.62 1.22 14.82
N ALA A 67 13.94 0.28 13.91
CA ALA A 67 15.27 -0.28 13.78
C ALA A 67 16.22 0.67 13.00
N PRO A 68 17.53 0.68 13.31
CA PRO A 68 18.52 1.48 12.56
C PRO A 68 18.51 1.21 11.05
N SER A 69 18.27 -0.03 10.64
CA SER A 69 18.19 -0.43 9.22
C SER A 69 17.05 0.24 8.46
N PHE A 70 15.95 0.60 9.13
CA PHE A 70 14.88 1.36 8.48
C PHE A 70 15.30 2.81 8.19
N ALA A 71 16.05 3.44 9.10
CA ALA A 71 16.59 4.78 8.86
C ALA A 71 17.60 4.78 7.68
N GLU A 72 18.44 3.76 7.60
CA GLU A 72 19.33 3.53 6.45
C GLU A 72 18.53 3.37 5.15
N TRP A 73 17.46 2.57 5.16
CA TRP A 73 16.57 2.38 4.02
C TRP A 73 15.92 3.69 3.56
N VAL A 74 15.40 4.50 4.50
CA VAL A 74 14.81 5.82 4.19
C VAL A 74 15.86 6.74 3.59
N SER A 75 17.07 6.79 4.17
CA SER A 75 18.16 7.63 3.66
C SER A 75 18.59 7.24 2.24
N ALA A 76 18.70 5.94 1.97
CA ALA A 76 19.01 5.44 0.63
C ALA A 76 17.91 5.77 -0.39
N ARG A 77 16.64 5.74 0.02
CA ARG A 77 15.49 6.06 -0.85
C ARG A 77 15.36 7.57 -1.12
N ALA A 78 15.67 8.41 -0.13
CA ALA A 78 15.75 9.87 -0.28
C ALA A 78 16.96 10.31 -1.13
N ASN A 79 18.05 9.54 -1.09
CA ASN A 79 19.33 9.91 -1.69
C ASN A 79 19.87 8.78 -2.57
N ARG A 80 19.27 8.58 -3.75
CA ARG A 80 19.80 7.66 -4.76
C ARG A 80 21.16 8.13 -5.25
N ARG A 81 22.12 7.21 -5.39
CA ARG A 81 23.55 7.51 -5.63
C ARG A 81 24.13 6.86 -6.90
N ASP A 82 23.30 6.24 -7.72
CA ASP A 82 23.75 5.71 -9.00
C ASP A 82 23.97 6.82 -10.04
N ASP A 83 24.69 6.52 -11.12
CA ASP A 83 25.13 7.48 -12.15
C ASP A 83 23.99 8.21 -12.86
N PHE A 84 22.75 7.70 -12.77
CA PHE A 84 21.58 8.39 -13.30
C PHE A 84 21.24 9.65 -12.49
N PHE A 85 21.54 9.67 -11.18
CA PHE A 85 21.20 10.77 -10.28
C PHE A 85 22.40 11.70 -10.01
N ILE A 86 22.48 12.79 -10.78
CA ILE A 86 23.53 13.81 -10.63
C ILE A 86 23.48 14.53 -9.26
N ARG A 87 22.28 14.71 -8.69
CA ARG A 87 22.08 15.38 -7.38
C ARG A 87 21.04 14.63 -6.54
N PRO A 88 21.34 14.31 -5.27
CA PRO A 88 20.40 13.65 -4.37
C PRO A 88 19.26 14.60 -3.97
N ALA A 89 18.07 14.04 -3.69
CA ALA A 89 16.89 14.84 -3.34
C ALA A 89 16.92 15.37 -1.91
N GLY A 90 17.62 14.71 -0.98
CA GLY A 90 17.75 15.14 0.42
C GLY A 90 16.48 14.92 1.26
N ALA A 91 15.37 14.50 0.67
CA ALA A 91 14.10 14.28 1.35
C ALA A 91 13.26 13.21 0.64
N LEU A 92 12.27 12.68 1.37
CA LEU A 92 11.29 11.72 0.88
C LEU A 92 9.92 12.07 1.46
N ASP A 93 8.87 12.03 0.63
CA ASP A 93 7.50 12.14 1.11
C ASP A 93 7.17 10.95 2.03
N ILE A 94 6.56 11.22 3.19
CA ILE A 94 6.25 10.19 4.20
C ILE A 94 5.36 9.07 3.65
N CYS A 95 4.44 9.38 2.72
CA CYS A 95 3.58 8.38 2.08
C CYS A 95 4.35 7.50 1.09
N ASN A 96 5.55 7.90 0.68
CA ASN A 96 6.49 7.12 -0.15
C ASN A 96 7.55 6.39 0.68
N ALA A 97 7.51 6.53 2.02
CA ALA A 97 8.45 5.95 2.99
C ALA A 97 7.82 4.80 3.81
N LEU A 98 6.89 4.03 3.23
CA LEU A 98 6.23 2.94 3.94
C LEU A 98 7.25 1.81 4.26
N PRO A 99 7.21 1.23 5.48
CA PRO A 99 8.06 0.11 5.84
C PRO A 99 7.96 -1.05 4.85
N PRO A 100 9.10 -1.55 4.32
CA PRO A 100 9.14 -2.71 3.45
C PRO A 100 8.38 -3.89 4.05
N ALA A 101 7.59 -4.56 3.22
CA ALA A 101 6.86 -5.77 3.57
C ALA A 101 7.15 -6.86 2.53
N ARG A 102 7.22 -8.11 2.97
CA ARG A 102 7.40 -9.28 2.11
C ARG A 102 6.47 -10.41 2.51
N ALA A 103 5.99 -11.17 1.53
CA ALA A 103 5.33 -12.44 1.80
C ALA A 103 6.36 -13.48 2.24
N THR A 104 5.99 -14.33 3.19
CA THR A 104 6.79 -15.50 3.58
C THR A 104 6.14 -16.77 3.04
N LYS A 105 6.94 -17.81 2.84
CA LYS A 105 6.45 -19.14 2.47
C LYS A 105 5.77 -19.81 3.64
#